data_AF-A0A960LNF2-F1
#
_entry.id   AF-A0A960LNF2-F1
#
_cell.length_a   1.000
_cell.length_b   1.000
_cell.length_c   1.000
_cell.angle_alpha   90.00
_cell.angle_beta   90.00
_cell.angle_gamma   90.00
#
_symmetry.space_group_name_H-M   'P 1'
#
loop_
_entity.id
_entity.type
_entity.pdbx_description
1 polymer ?
#
loop_
_entity_poly.entity_id
_entity_poly.type
_entity_poly.pdbx_seq_one_letter_code
_entity_poly.pdbx_strand_id
1 'polypeptide(L)'
;MKLNPKIKAGCGVLTVFGLGFGIGVISLLFVIAKVVPLSEGWKSQESKEFVANHIANRLKLTEEQRVEVRPIVEEALESRWTLRREYLMEDRRLMEEVFLPKIDQLLTEEQRERARQMLERWRKDQRLKLGDPERAKQATHPE
;
A
#
# COMPACT_ATOMS: atom_id res chain seq x y z
N MET A 1 -9.49 -52.57 -15.57
CA MET A 1 -9.36 -51.56 -16.65
C MET A 1 -8.03 -50.82 -16.48
N LYS A 2 -7.04 -51.00 -17.36
CA LYS A 2 -5.71 -50.35 -17.23
C LYS A 2 -5.79 -48.94 -17.82
N LEU A 3 -5.67 -47.90 -16.98
CA LEU A 3 -5.64 -46.51 -17.46
C LEU A 3 -4.41 -46.25 -18.35
N ASN A 4 -4.63 -45.53 -19.44
CA ASN A 4 -3.59 -45.15 -20.40
C ASN A 4 -2.49 -44.33 -19.69
N PRO A 5 -1.20 -44.70 -19.81
CA PRO A 5 -0.10 -44.03 -19.14
C PRO A 5 0.00 -42.52 -19.45
N LYS A 6 -0.48 -42.08 -20.63
CA LYS A 6 -0.56 -40.65 -20.98
C LYS A 6 -1.54 -39.87 -20.09
N ILE A 7 -2.64 -40.50 -19.69
CA ILE A 7 -3.65 -39.91 -18.79
C ILE A 7 -3.10 -39.83 -17.36
N LYS A 8 -2.35 -40.85 -16.93
CA LYS A 8 -1.66 -40.83 -15.63
C LYS A 8 -0.61 -39.72 -15.53
N ALA A 9 0.19 -39.53 -16.59
CA ALA A 9 1.17 -38.45 -16.66
C ALA A 9 0.49 -37.07 -16.68
N GLY A 10 -0.59 -36.91 -17.44
CA GLY A 10 -1.37 -35.67 -17.49
C GLY A 10 -1.99 -35.27 -16.14
N CYS A 11 -2.55 -36.23 -15.39
CA CYS A 11 -3.05 -35.99 -14.04
C CYS A 11 -1.95 -35.56 -13.06
N GLY A 12 -0.74 -36.13 -13.18
CA GLY A 12 0.39 -35.74 -12.34
C GLY A 12 0.77 -34.28 -12.54
N VAL A 13 0.88 -33.84 -13.81
CA VAL A 13 1.23 -32.46 -14.16
C VAL A 13 0.14 -31.48 -13.71
N LEU A 14 -1.13 -31.79 -13.97
CA LEU A 14 -2.26 -30.94 -13.54
C LEU A 14 -2.31 -30.78 -12.02
N THR A 15 -2.01 -31.84 -11.26
CA THR A 15 -2.00 -31.77 -9.79
C THR A 15 -0.90 -30.83 -9.28
N VAL A 16 0.32 -30.92 -9.83
CA VAL A 16 1.45 -30.08 -9.38
C VAL A 16 1.20 -28.60 -9.73
N PHE A 17 0.72 -28.31 -10.94
CA PHE A 17 0.38 -26.94 -11.34
C PHE A 17 -0.81 -26.39 -10.54
N GLY A 18 -1.83 -27.21 -10.30
CA GLY A 18 -2.99 -26.83 -9.48
C GLY A 18 -2.59 -26.50 -8.04
N LEU A 19 -1.73 -27.31 -7.42
CA LEU A 19 -1.22 -27.05 -6.07
C LEU A 19 -0.38 -25.79 -6.01
N GLY A 20 0.54 -25.60 -6.97
CA GLY A 20 1.38 -24.41 -7.05
C GLY A 20 0.56 -23.12 -7.22
N PHE A 21 -0.44 -23.15 -8.11
CA PHE A 21 -1.36 -22.03 -8.29
C PHE A 21 -2.18 -21.75 -7.02
N GLY A 22 -2.70 -22.79 -6.38
CA GLY A 22 -3.45 -22.66 -5.12
C GLY A 22 -2.64 -21.97 -4.01
N ILE A 23 -1.39 -22.40 -3.80
CA ILE A 23 -0.50 -21.78 -2.80
C ILE A 23 -0.20 -20.32 -3.17
N GLY A 24 0.01 -20.03 -4.46
CA GLY A 24 0.21 -18.67 -4.96
C GLY A 24 -0.98 -17.75 -4.67
N VAL A 25 -2.20 -18.21 -4.94
CA VAL A 25 -3.43 -17.46 -4.66
C VAL A 25 -3.63 -17.26 -3.16
N ILE A 26 -3.42 -18.28 -2.33
CA ILE A 26 -3.54 -18.16 -0.87
C ILE A 26 -2.52 -17.16 -0.32
N SER A 27 -1.28 -17.20 -0.80
CA SER A 27 -0.22 -16.27 -0.38
C SER A 27 -0.54 -14.84 -0.80
N LEU A 28 -1.05 -14.64 -2.02
CA LEU A 28 -1.49 -13.34 -2.51
C LEU A 28 -2.66 -12.79 -1.67
N LEU A 29 -3.67 -13.62 -1.40
CA LEU A 29 -4.80 -13.25 -0.55
C LEU A 29 -4.35 -12.92 0.88
N PHE A 30 -3.36 -13.62 1.42
CA PHE A 30 -2.77 -13.31 2.73
C PHE A 30 -2.07 -11.94 2.71
N VAL A 31 -1.28 -11.63 1.68
CA VAL A 31 -0.64 -10.31 1.53
C VAL A 31 -1.68 -9.21 1.41
N ILE A 32 -2.72 -9.42 0.60
CA ILE A 32 -3.82 -8.44 0.44
C ILE A 32 -4.57 -8.26 1.77
N ALA A 33 -4.93 -9.34 2.46
CA ALA A 33 -5.73 -9.27 3.68
C ALA A 33 -4.96 -8.82 4.92
N LYS A 34 -3.62 -8.97 4.97
CA LYS A 34 -2.81 -8.65 6.15
C LYS A 34 -1.89 -7.45 5.95
N VAL A 35 -1.24 -7.33 4.79
CA VAL A 35 -0.18 -6.33 4.56
C VAL A 35 -0.76 -5.01 4.04
N VAL A 36 -1.78 -5.05 3.17
CA VAL A 36 -2.45 -3.84 2.67
C VAL A 36 -3.17 -3.05 3.77
N PRO A 37 -3.95 -3.67 4.69
CA PRO A 37 -4.52 -2.93 5.80
C PRO A 37 -3.48 -2.44 6.80
N LEU A 38 -2.27 -3.01 6.86
CA LEU A 38 -1.18 -2.48 7.70
C LEU A 38 -0.57 -1.18 7.15
N SER A 39 -0.62 -0.95 5.83
CA SER A 39 -0.11 0.29 5.23
C SER A 39 -1.11 1.45 5.27
N GLU A 40 -2.42 1.16 5.34
CA GLU A 40 -3.50 2.15 5.54
C GLU A 40 -3.97 2.24 7.01
N GLY A 41 -3.66 1.22 7.81
CA GLY A 41 -4.22 1.01 9.14
C GLY A 41 -3.75 2.02 10.17
N TRP A 42 -2.60 2.68 10.01
CA TRP A 42 -2.06 3.63 10.98
C TRP A 42 -3.02 4.80 11.31
N LYS A 43 -4.04 5.06 10.48
CA LYS A 43 -5.14 6.01 10.74
C LYS A 43 -6.11 5.54 11.83
N SER A 44 -6.28 4.23 12.00
CA SER A 44 -7.20 3.66 12.99
C SER A 44 -6.59 3.69 14.38
N GLN A 45 -7.47 3.83 15.38
CA GLN A 45 -7.05 3.75 16.78
C GLN A 45 -6.39 2.41 17.10
N GLU A 46 -6.90 1.31 16.51
CA GLU A 46 -6.33 -0.04 16.65
C GLU A 46 -4.86 -0.12 16.21
N SER A 47 -4.48 0.56 15.12
CA SER A 47 -3.09 0.55 14.67
C SER A 47 -2.21 1.47 15.50
N LYS A 48 -2.74 2.60 15.97
CA LYS A 48 -2.03 3.46 16.93
C LYS A 48 -1.73 2.69 18.23
N GLU A 49 -2.72 1.95 18.73
CA GLU A 49 -2.58 1.04 19.87
C GLU A 49 -1.58 -0.09 19.59
N PHE A 50 -1.62 -0.71 18.41
CA PHE A 50 -0.63 -1.72 18.02
C PHE A 50 0.79 -1.19 18.07
N VAL A 51 1.04 0.01 17.53
CA VAL A 51 2.37 0.65 17.54
C VAL A 51 2.79 1.00 18.97
N ALA A 52 1.90 1.60 19.77
CA ALA A 52 2.18 1.93 21.16
C ALA A 52 2.52 0.68 21.98
N ASN A 53 1.75 -0.40 21.83
CA ASN A 53 2.00 -1.68 22.48
C ASN A 53 3.30 -2.33 21.99
N HIS A 54 3.60 -2.24 20.69
CA HIS A 54 4.86 -2.75 20.15
C HIS A 54 6.07 -2.04 20.77
N ILE A 55 6.04 -0.70 20.83
CA ILE A 55 7.10 0.10 21.46
C ILE A 55 7.21 -0.24 22.95
N ALA A 56 6.09 -0.27 23.67
CA ALA A 56 6.06 -0.59 25.08
C ALA A 56 6.66 -1.97 25.40
N ASN A 57 6.35 -2.98 24.58
CA ASN A 57 6.88 -4.32 24.74
C ASN A 57 8.38 -4.38 24.42
N ARG A 58 8.85 -3.67 23.40
CA ARG A 58 10.27 -3.63 23.03
C ARG A 58 11.13 -2.92 24.08
N LEU A 59 10.59 -1.90 24.73
CA LEU A 59 11.25 -1.14 25.78
C LEU A 59 10.98 -1.69 27.19
N LYS A 60 10.12 -2.73 27.31
CA LYS A 60 9.69 -3.32 28.58
C LYS A 60 9.14 -2.28 29.56
N LEU A 61 8.27 -1.40 29.07
CA LEU A 61 7.64 -0.35 29.89
C LEU A 61 6.69 -0.94 30.93
N THR A 62 6.67 -0.33 32.12
CA THR A 62 5.65 -0.60 33.16
C THR A 62 4.28 -0.12 32.73
N GLU A 63 3.23 -0.50 33.45
CA GLU A 63 1.86 -0.09 33.10
C GLU A 63 1.69 1.43 33.22
N GLU A 64 2.28 2.04 34.24
CA GLU A 64 2.25 3.50 34.43
C GLU A 64 2.96 4.21 33.27
N GLN A 65 4.12 3.69 32.83
CA GLN A 65 4.84 4.23 31.69
C GLN A 65 4.08 4.05 30.37
N ARG A 66 3.34 2.95 30.20
CA ARG A 66 2.49 2.71 29.02
C ARG A 66 1.41 3.77 28.89
N VAL A 67 0.78 4.14 30.00
CA VAL A 67 -0.25 5.19 30.03
C VAL A 67 0.31 6.53 29.56
N GLU A 68 1.53 6.88 29.96
CA GLU A 68 2.16 8.15 29.54
C GLU A 68 2.72 8.11 28.11
N VAL A 69 3.27 6.97 27.66
CA VAL A 69 3.87 6.86 26.33
C VAL A 69 2.82 6.78 25.22
N ARG A 70 1.64 6.22 25.48
CA ARG A 70 0.56 6.09 24.48
C ARG A 70 0.21 7.41 23.79
N PRO A 71 -0.16 8.51 24.48
CA PRO A 71 -0.51 9.76 23.81
C PRO A 71 0.66 10.36 23.01
N ILE A 72 1.91 10.19 23.48
CA ILE A 72 3.11 10.65 22.76
C ILE A 72 3.26 9.92 21.42
N VAL A 73 3.05 8.60 21.42
CA VAL A 73 3.11 7.80 20.19
C VAL A 73 1.99 8.18 19.23
N GLU A 74 0.77 8.38 19.74
CA GLU A 74 -0.38 8.80 18.93
C GLU A 74 -0.14 10.16 18.25
N GLU A 75 0.34 11.15 19.01
CA GLU A 75 0.67 12.48 18.50
C GLU A 75 1.80 12.43 17.46
N ALA A 76 2.84 11.63 17.71
CA ALA A 76 3.94 11.45 16.77
C ALA A 76 3.48 10.80 15.46
N LEU A 77 2.58 9.81 15.51
CA LEU A 77 2.02 9.17 14.32
C LEU A 77 1.15 10.16 13.52
N GLU A 78 0.34 10.98 14.19
CA GLU A 78 -0.49 12.00 13.54
C GLU A 78 0.36 13.10 12.89
N SER A 79 1.39 13.57 13.60
CA SER A 79 2.33 14.56 13.09
C SER A 79 3.07 14.04 11.86
N ARG A 80 3.57 12.79 11.93
CA ARG A 80 4.22 12.12 10.81
C ARG A 80 3.30 12.01 9.58
N TRP A 81 2.01 11.77 9.79
CA TRP A 81 1.06 11.75 8.68
C TRP A 81 0.84 13.10 8.04
N THR A 82 0.65 14.13 8.86
CA THR A 82 0.45 15.49 8.38
C THR A 82 1.64 15.92 7.52
N LEU A 83 2.87 15.71 8.02
CA LEU A 83 4.10 15.96 7.27
C LEU A 83 4.18 15.12 5.98
N ARG A 84 3.80 13.85 6.03
CA ARG A 84 3.78 12.99 4.83
C ARG A 84 2.80 13.50 3.78
N ARG A 85 1.60 13.93 4.17
CA ARG A 85 0.62 14.50 3.24
C ARG A 85 1.14 15.76 2.59
N GLU A 86 1.67 16.68 3.39
CA GLU A 86 2.25 17.94 2.89
C GLU A 86 3.39 17.66 1.91
N TYR A 87 4.31 16.75 2.26
CA TYR A 87 5.39 16.32 1.38
C TYR A 87 4.86 15.77 0.04
N LEU A 88 3.86 14.87 0.07
CA LEU A 88 3.33 14.28 -1.16
C LEU A 88 2.59 15.30 -2.03
N MET A 89 1.91 16.27 -1.41
CA MET A 89 1.25 17.36 -2.14
C MET A 89 2.28 18.28 -2.79
N GLU A 90 3.35 18.64 -2.07
CA GLU A 90 4.40 19.51 -2.59
C GLU A 90 5.26 18.81 -3.65
N ASP A 91 5.60 17.53 -3.46
CA ASP A 91 6.24 16.69 -4.48
C ASP A 91 5.39 16.65 -5.75
N ARG A 92 4.06 16.50 -5.58
CA ARG A 92 3.15 16.51 -6.71
C ARG A 92 3.20 17.84 -7.45
N ARG A 93 3.12 18.94 -6.71
CA ARG A 93 3.16 20.31 -7.25
C ARG A 93 4.46 20.55 -8.01
N LEU A 94 5.61 20.20 -7.42
CA LEU A 94 6.92 20.35 -8.05
C LEU A 94 7.03 19.54 -9.34
N MET A 95 6.53 18.31 -9.35
CA MET A 95 6.54 17.47 -10.55
C MET A 95 5.66 18.04 -11.66
N GLU A 96 4.42 18.46 -11.34
CA GLU A 96 3.44 18.93 -12.33
C GLU A 96 3.70 20.35 -12.83
N GLU A 97 4.09 21.28 -11.95
CA GLU A 97 4.21 22.70 -12.29
C GLU A 97 5.63 23.10 -12.68
N VAL A 98 6.65 22.39 -12.19
CA VAL A 98 8.06 22.81 -12.37
C VAL A 98 8.82 21.84 -13.26
N PHE A 99 8.84 20.55 -12.92
CA PHE A 99 9.68 19.58 -13.62
C PHE A 99 9.16 19.27 -15.02
N LEU A 100 7.88 18.88 -15.14
CA LEU A 100 7.31 18.44 -16.40
C LEU A 100 7.29 19.53 -17.48
N PRO A 101 6.86 20.77 -17.21
CA PRO A 101 6.84 21.81 -18.25
C PRO A 101 8.24 22.14 -18.79
N LYS A 102 9.28 22.01 -17.95
CA LYS A 102 10.66 22.22 -18.36
C LYS A 102 11.20 21.08 -19.21
N ILE A 103 10.89 19.84 -18.85
CA ILE A 103 11.35 18.67 -19.60
C ILE A 103 10.59 18.54 -20.92
N ASP A 104 9.28 18.79 -20.95
CA ASP A 104 8.43 18.64 -22.15
C ASP A 104 8.94 19.44 -23.37
N GLN A 105 9.54 20.60 -23.12
CA GLN A 105 10.16 21.45 -24.14
C GLN A 105 11.39 20.82 -24.80
N LEU A 106 12.06 19.89 -24.12
CA LEU A 106 13.27 19.22 -24.58
C LEU A 106 12.99 17.86 -25.23
N LEU A 107 11.75 17.37 -25.15
CA LEU A 107 11.37 16.05 -25.63
C LEU A 107 10.89 16.08 -27.08
N THR A 108 11.21 15.02 -27.81
CA THR A 108 10.55 14.70 -29.08
C THR A 108 9.11 14.25 -28.84
N GLU A 109 8.27 14.25 -29.87
CA GLU A 109 6.86 13.88 -29.71
C GLU A 109 6.67 12.44 -29.20
N GLU A 110 7.51 11.50 -29.66
CA GLU A 110 7.51 10.12 -29.14
C GLU A 110 7.89 10.07 -27.66
N GLN A 111 8.88 10.87 -27.24
CA GLN A 111 9.30 10.95 -25.84
C GLN A 111 8.24 11.61 -24.96
N ARG A 112 7.51 12.61 -25.45
CA ARG A 112 6.40 13.24 -24.75
C ARG A 112 5.27 12.27 -24.47
N GLU A 113 4.95 11.40 -25.42
CA GLU A 113 3.93 10.38 -25.22
C GLU A 113 4.35 9.38 -24.12
N ARG A 114 5.62 8.95 -24.11
CA ARG A 114 6.15 8.12 -23.02
C ARG A 114 6.14 8.85 -21.68
N ALA A 115 6.49 10.13 -21.66
CA ALA A 115 6.46 10.96 -20.45
C ALA A 115 5.02 11.11 -19.90
N ARG A 116 4.02 11.27 -20.76
CA ARG A 116 2.60 11.29 -20.38
C ARG A 116 2.17 9.99 -19.70
N GLN A 117 2.56 8.84 -20.25
CA GLN A 117 2.25 7.54 -19.65
C GLN A 117 2.96 7.33 -18.31
N MET A 118 4.21 7.77 -18.18
CA MET A 118 4.94 7.74 -16.90
C MET A 118 4.25 8.61 -15.85
N LEU A 119 3.84 9.82 -16.24
CA LEU A 119 3.14 10.76 -15.38
C LEU A 119 1.79 10.19 -14.91
N GLU A 120 1.03 9.56 -15.79
CA GLU A 120 -0.25 8.96 -15.43
C GLU A 120 -0.08 7.83 -14.39
N ARG A 121 0.93 6.96 -14.60
CA ARG A 121 1.26 5.90 -13.63
C ARG A 121 1.68 6.49 -12.28
N TRP A 122 2.53 7.51 -12.29
CA TRP A 122 2.96 8.18 -11.07
C TRP A 122 1.78 8.88 -10.36
N ARG A 123 0.86 9.55 -11.10
CA ARG A 123 -0.36 10.15 -10.52
C ARG A 123 -1.23 9.11 -9.84
N LYS A 124 -1.40 7.95 -10.48
CA LYS A 124 -2.15 6.83 -9.90
C LYS A 124 -1.51 6.34 -8.61
N ASP A 125 -0.19 6.19 -8.58
CA ASP A 125 0.56 5.79 -7.38
C ASP A 125 0.46 6.84 -6.26
N GLN A 126 0.56 8.12 -6.57
CA GLN A 126 0.38 9.23 -5.63
C GLN A 126 -1.03 9.25 -5.02
N ARG A 127 -2.08 9.02 -5.84
CA ARG A 127 -3.48 8.90 -5.37
C ARG A 127 -3.64 7.75 -4.37
N LEU A 128 -3.00 6.61 -4.62
CA LEU A 128 -3.01 5.49 -3.68
C LEU A 128 -2.33 5.86 -2.36
N LYS A 129 -1.18 6.54 -2.42
CA LYS A 129 -0.39 6.93 -1.24
C LYS A 129 -1.07 7.98 -0.35
N LEU A 130 -1.81 8.91 -0.93
CA LEU A 130 -2.56 9.92 -0.18
C LEU A 130 -3.84 9.37 0.46
N GLY A 131 -4.30 8.20 0.03
CA GLY A 131 -5.61 7.65 0.36
C GLY A 131 -6.68 8.49 -0.33
N ASP A 132 -7.30 7.94 -1.38
CA ASP A 132 -8.21 8.67 -2.27
C ASP A 132 -9.31 9.43 -1.47
N PRO A 133 -9.35 10.77 -1.50
CA PRO A 133 -10.37 11.54 -0.77
C PRO A 133 -11.80 11.24 -1.27
N GLU A 134 -11.97 10.75 -2.50
CA GLU A 134 -13.27 10.29 -3.04
C GLU A 134 -13.78 9.03 -2.33
N ARG A 135 -12.89 8.10 -1.95
CA ARG A 135 -13.26 6.93 -1.14
C ARG A 135 -13.64 7.32 0.29
N ALA A 136 -13.00 8.35 0.85
CA ALA A 136 -13.34 8.87 2.17
C ALA A 136 -14.74 9.53 2.20
N LYS A 137 -15.13 10.22 1.11
CA LYS A 137 -16.47 10.80 0.97
C LYS A 137 -17.57 9.75 0.79
N GLN A 138 -17.32 8.69 0.02
CA GLN A 138 -18.25 7.56 -0.16
C GLN A 138 -18.43 6.72 1.13
N ALA A 139 -17.42 6.66 2.00
CA ALA A 139 -17.52 5.95 3.28
C ALA A 139 -18.31 6.72 4.36
N THR A 140 -18.44 8.04 4.24
CA THR A 140 -19.16 8.89 5.22
C THR A 140 -20.64 9.14 4.88
N HIS A 141 -21.08 8.77 3.66
CA HIS A 141 -22.48 8.82 3.25
C HIS A 141 -22.78 7.60 2.34
N PRO A 142 -23.07 6.43 2.91
CA PRO A 142 -23.68 5.35 2.14
C PRO A 142 -25.12 5.74 1.81
N GLU A 143 -25.46 5.78 0.52
CA GLU A 143 -26.86 5.78 0.06
C GLU A 143 -27.56 4.47 0.41
#